data_AF-A0AAU6FT37-F1
#
_entry.id   AF-A0AAU6FT37-F1
#
_cell.length_a   1.000
_cell.length_b   1.000
_cell.length_c   1.000
_cell.angle_alpha   90.00
_cell.angle_beta   90.00
_cell.angle_gamma   90.00
#
_symmetry.space_group_name_H-M   'P 1'
#
loop_
_entity.id
_entity.type
_entity.pdbx_description
1 polymer ?
#
loop_
_entity_poly.entity_id
_entity_poly.type
_entity_poly.pdbx_seq_one_letter_code
_entity_poly.pdbx_strand_id
1 'polypeptide(L)'
;MLSVTGVVFFLGVDRADGGDHAAANRAQLKRACAGLLPYEELRGAVPGDTAGVVSEYGTMLEPDEDSRSLLNCSVTWPGHGSVRVRAVALISRLPMTVRAEDILPGGDDDGYEAPGVTGRVGEDGRSWVVAECPGGIEGRVREVSGMYVTAAVDLPVSGKGKPAEYLADFRTAVQVANGITAAQKCGGSPLKVPTRVVDTYEAHVTSDADGGNMKVVGIDEPGLGVEKCKGLGRRAGFPGKWTAAGDLQDSRLLSVCEATVLDREDPTSTDPAPSDNAVVSVSAASWAGPLGRSADGQYNRTGDSYTFREGERTRAIPESEPHELALWARSECAAGAAYHRVTVDRETSDLSAYTLTEAERTTFSKDVRKLMDSYLASPDNWPAQQRCHDTRILGEVEGWR
;
A
#
# COMPACT_ATOMS: atom_id res chain seq x y z
N MET A 1 -38.55 -23.29 -13.05
CA MET A 1 -38.33 -22.32 -14.15
C MET A 1 -38.44 -20.93 -13.55
N LEU A 2 -37.31 -20.33 -13.21
CA LEU A 2 -37.22 -18.96 -12.67
C LEU A 2 -36.57 -18.11 -13.75
N SER A 3 -37.33 -17.11 -14.22
CA SER A 3 -36.89 -16.16 -15.23
C SER A 3 -35.87 -15.20 -14.64
N VAL A 4 -34.66 -15.20 -15.20
CA VAL A 4 -33.65 -14.17 -14.98
C VAL A 4 -34.04 -12.99 -15.85
N THR A 5 -34.43 -11.88 -15.24
CA THR A 5 -34.73 -10.63 -15.96
C THR A 5 -33.51 -9.72 -15.80
N GLY A 6 -32.55 -9.84 -16.72
CA GLY A 6 -31.48 -8.88 -16.87
C GLY A 6 -32.05 -7.60 -17.50
N VAL A 7 -31.91 -6.47 -16.81
CA VAL A 7 -32.29 -5.16 -17.36
C VAL A 7 -31.14 -4.67 -18.23
N VAL A 8 -31.23 -4.91 -19.53
CA VAL A 8 -30.37 -4.26 -20.53
C VAL A 8 -31.08 -3.01 -21.01
N PHE A 9 -30.58 -1.84 -20.65
CA PHE A 9 -31.06 -0.58 -21.25
C PHE A 9 -30.53 -0.48 -22.69
N PHE A 10 -31.29 -0.99 -23.66
CA PHE A 10 -31.13 -0.65 -25.06
C PHE A 10 -31.86 0.67 -25.35
N LEU A 11 -31.14 1.79 -25.31
CA LEU A 11 -31.61 3.03 -25.91
C LEU A 11 -31.19 3.06 -27.39
N GLY A 12 -32.17 2.81 -28.26
CA GLY A 12 -32.31 3.36 -29.62
C GLY A 12 -31.15 3.18 -30.59
N VAL A 13 -31.25 2.19 -31.48
CA VAL A 13 -30.57 2.22 -32.77
C VAL A 13 -31.40 3.08 -33.72
N ASP A 14 -30.98 4.32 -33.93
CA ASP A 14 -31.35 5.08 -35.13
C ASP A 14 -30.15 5.24 -36.05
N ARG A 15 -30.46 5.17 -37.35
CA ARG A 15 -29.53 5.06 -38.47
C ARG A 15 -28.67 6.31 -38.66
N ALA A 16 -27.38 6.08 -38.94
CA ALA A 16 -26.47 6.94 -39.71
C ALA A 16 -26.26 8.38 -39.21
N ASP A 17 -25.61 8.54 -38.05
CA ASP A 17 -25.02 9.82 -37.66
C ASP A 17 -23.49 9.77 -37.82
N GLY A 18 -22.99 10.31 -38.94
CA GLY A 18 -21.62 10.84 -39.00
C GLY A 18 -21.54 12.17 -38.25
N GLY A 19 -21.91 12.15 -36.97
CA GLY A 19 -22.24 13.33 -36.17
C GLY A 19 -21.16 13.70 -35.17
N ASP A 20 -20.99 15.01 -34.96
CA ASP A 20 -20.13 15.56 -33.91
C ASP A 20 -20.67 15.15 -32.52
N HIS A 21 -20.06 14.11 -31.95
CA HIS A 21 -20.32 13.57 -30.62
C HIS A 21 -19.62 14.35 -29.50
N ALA A 22 -18.89 15.44 -29.78
CA ALA A 22 -18.02 16.09 -28.79
C ALA A 22 -18.78 16.55 -27.53
N ALA A 23 -19.97 17.15 -27.71
CA ALA A 23 -20.78 17.59 -26.58
C ALA A 23 -21.31 16.41 -25.74
N ALA A 24 -21.77 15.34 -26.40
CA ALA A 24 -22.27 14.13 -25.76
C ALA A 24 -21.16 13.40 -25.00
N ASN A 25 -19.99 13.24 -25.62
CA ASN A 25 -18.83 12.58 -25.01
C ASN A 25 -18.28 13.37 -23.81
N ARG A 26 -18.27 14.71 -23.86
CA ARG A 26 -17.91 15.54 -22.70
C ARG A 26 -18.92 15.39 -21.57
N ALA A 27 -20.21 15.37 -21.88
CA ALA A 27 -21.25 15.15 -20.88
C ALA A 27 -21.17 13.73 -20.26
N GLN A 28 -20.79 12.73 -21.07
CA GLN A 28 -20.54 11.37 -20.62
C GLN A 28 -19.32 11.30 -19.70
N LEU A 29 -18.17 11.84 -20.10
CA LEU A 29 -16.97 11.92 -19.26
C LEU A 29 -17.28 12.60 -17.91
N LYS A 30 -18.06 13.68 -17.91
CA LYS A 30 -18.42 14.42 -16.70
C LYS A 30 -19.28 13.61 -15.72
N ARG A 31 -20.07 12.66 -16.21
CA ARG A 31 -21.02 11.87 -15.39
C ARG A 31 -20.49 10.49 -15.02
N ALA A 32 -19.66 9.88 -15.88
CA ALA A 32 -19.13 8.55 -15.69
C ALA A 32 -18.35 8.42 -14.38
N CYS A 33 -18.29 7.20 -13.84
CA CYS A 33 -17.58 6.88 -12.62
C CYS A 33 -18.07 7.73 -11.44
N ALA A 34 -19.39 7.92 -11.33
CA ALA A 34 -20.02 8.83 -10.36
C ALA A 34 -19.53 10.30 -10.41
N GLY A 35 -19.03 10.74 -11.58
CA GLY A 35 -18.49 12.09 -11.77
C GLY A 35 -17.13 12.32 -11.10
N LEU A 36 -16.39 11.24 -10.79
CA LEU A 36 -15.11 11.32 -10.09
C LEU A 36 -13.90 11.60 -11.00
N LEU A 37 -14.06 11.46 -12.32
CA LEU A 37 -12.98 11.68 -13.28
C LEU A 37 -12.55 13.16 -13.34
N PRO A 38 -11.27 13.47 -13.63
CA PRO A 38 -10.75 14.83 -13.77
C PRO A 38 -11.26 15.52 -15.05
N TYR A 39 -12.54 15.91 -15.03
CA TYR A 39 -13.23 16.46 -16.21
C TYR A 39 -12.51 17.67 -16.81
N GLU A 40 -12.05 18.62 -16.00
CA GLU A 40 -11.40 19.83 -16.51
C GLU A 40 -10.06 19.55 -17.21
N GLU A 41 -9.33 18.52 -16.76
CA GLU A 41 -8.06 18.10 -17.36
C GLU A 41 -8.29 17.31 -18.65
N LEU A 42 -9.33 16.47 -18.69
CA LEU A 42 -9.57 15.53 -19.78
C LEU A 42 -10.50 16.03 -20.89
N ARG A 43 -11.39 17.01 -20.62
CA ARG A 43 -12.43 17.45 -21.57
C ARG A 43 -11.92 17.94 -22.92
N GLY A 44 -10.67 18.42 -22.97
CA GLY A 44 -10.03 18.89 -24.19
C GLY A 44 -9.53 17.75 -25.09
N ALA A 45 -9.29 16.57 -24.51
CA ALA A 45 -8.77 15.39 -25.19
C ALA A 45 -9.88 14.41 -25.66
N VAL A 46 -11.14 14.69 -25.30
CA VAL A 46 -12.29 13.86 -25.67
C VAL A 46 -12.59 13.98 -27.17
N PRO A 47 -12.62 12.87 -27.92
CA PRO A 47 -12.89 12.88 -29.36
C PRO A 47 -14.34 13.27 -29.66
N GLY A 48 -14.57 13.81 -30.85
CA GLY A 48 -15.89 14.26 -31.33
C GLY A 48 -16.44 13.44 -32.48
N ASP A 49 -15.67 12.52 -33.05
CA ASP A 49 -16.00 11.77 -34.26
C ASP A 49 -16.50 10.35 -34.00
N THR A 50 -16.41 9.87 -32.76
CA THR A 50 -16.93 8.56 -32.34
C THR A 50 -17.71 8.68 -31.03
N ALA A 51 -18.75 7.88 -30.85
CA ALA A 51 -19.48 7.82 -29.59
C ALA A 51 -18.66 7.06 -28.53
N GLY A 52 -18.61 7.59 -27.31
CA GLY A 52 -17.97 6.91 -26.18
C GLY A 52 -18.83 5.76 -25.62
N VAL A 53 -18.18 4.75 -25.05
CA VAL A 53 -18.81 3.64 -24.33
C VAL A 53 -18.41 3.72 -22.85
N VAL A 54 -19.39 3.70 -21.93
CA VAL A 54 -19.14 3.56 -20.49
C VAL A 54 -19.39 2.12 -20.06
N SER A 55 -18.49 1.57 -19.25
CA SER A 55 -18.73 0.37 -18.47
C SER A 55 -18.33 0.66 -17.02
N GLU A 56 -19.29 0.56 -16.11
CA GLU A 56 -19.09 0.88 -14.70
C GLU A 56 -19.86 -0.08 -13.79
N TYR A 57 -19.24 -0.47 -12.67
CA TYR A 57 -19.85 -1.29 -11.62
C TYR A 57 -19.12 -1.11 -10.29
N GLY A 58 -19.72 -1.55 -9.19
CA GLY A 58 -19.09 -1.54 -7.86
C GLY A 58 -20.01 -0.99 -6.79
N THR A 59 -19.70 -1.29 -5.53
CA THR A 59 -20.60 -1.01 -4.40
C THR A 59 -20.84 0.49 -4.16
N MET A 60 -20.00 1.39 -4.70
CA MET A 60 -20.27 2.82 -4.65
C MET A 60 -21.33 3.26 -5.66
N LEU A 61 -21.47 2.55 -6.77
CA LEU A 61 -22.46 2.82 -7.82
C LEU A 61 -23.77 2.09 -7.52
N GLU A 62 -23.66 0.84 -7.07
CA GLU A 62 -24.77 -0.07 -6.79
C GLU A 62 -24.57 -0.69 -5.40
N PRO A 63 -24.99 -0.02 -4.31
CA PRO A 63 -24.71 -0.44 -2.93
C PRO A 63 -25.36 -1.77 -2.52
N ASP A 64 -26.46 -2.15 -3.19
CA ASP A 64 -27.22 -3.37 -2.90
C ASP A 64 -26.65 -4.62 -3.62
N GLU A 65 -25.62 -4.46 -4.45
CA GLU A 65 -24.96 -5.58 -5.15
C GLU A 65 -23.65 -6.02 -4.46
N ASP A 66 -23.46 -7.33 -4.37
CA ASP A 66 -22.23 -7.92 -3.84
C ASP A 66 -21.07 -7.73 -4.84
N SER A 67 -20.19 -6.75 -4.57
CA SER A 67 -18.98 -6.53 -5.37
C SER A 67 -17.74 -6.36 -4.50
N ARG A 68 -16.63 -7.00 -4.91
CA ARG A 68 -15.32 -6.77 -4.28
C ARG A 68 -14.73 -5.40 -4.62
N SER A 69 -15.21 -4.75 -5.69
CA SER A 69 -14.73 -3.42 -6.10
C SER A 69 -15.62 -2.35 -5.48
N LEU A 70 -15.01 -1.25 -5.03
CA LEU A 70 -15.74 -0.03 -4.68
C LEU A 70 -16.21 0.66 -5.95
N LEU A 71 -15.32 0.73 -6.93
CA LEU A 71 -15.55 1.31 -8.24
C LEU A 71 -14.72 0.53 -9.24
N ASN A 72 -15.30 0.13 -10.35
CA ASN A 72 -14.58 -0.24 -11.55
C ASN A 72 -15.29 0.45 -12.70
N CYS A 73 -14.59 1.36 -13.35
CA CYS A 73 -15.19 2.21 -14.36
C CYS A 73 -14.22 2.42 -15.52
N SER A 74 -14.77 2.38 -16.73
CA SER A 74 -14.07 2.70 -17.95
C SER A 74 -14.93 3.54 -18.87
N VAL A 75 -14.32 4.55 -19.48
CA VAL A 75 -14.88 5.32 -20.59
C VAL A 75 -13.95 5.11 -21.78
N THR A 76 -14.46 4.51 -22.85
CA THR A 76 -13.67 4.14 -24.03
C THR A 76 -14.22 4.81 -25.27
N TRP A 77 -13.34 5.41 -26.07
CA TRP A 77 -13.67 5.91 -27.40
C TRP A 77 -12.95 5.04 -28.43
N PRO A 78 -13.67 4.17 -29.16
CA PRO A 78 -13.05 3.19 -30.04
C PRO A 78 -12.11 3.84 -31.07
N GLY A 79 -10.82 3.49 -31.03
CA GLY A 79 -9.80 4.04 -31.92
C GLY A 79 -9.15 5.36 -31.47
N HIS A 80 -9.59 5.94 -30.35
CA HIS A 80 -9.10 7.23 -29.83
C HIS A 80 -8.58 7.18 -28.40
N GLY A 81 -8.87 6.10 -27.68
CA GLY A 81 -8.30 5.81 -26.36
C GLY A 81 -9.34 5.58 -25.26
N SER A 82 -8.91 5.58 -24.01
CA SER A 82 -9.79 5.28 -22.87
C SER A 82 -9.31 5.89 -21.54
N VAL A 83 -10.24 6.06 -20.61
CA VAL A 83 -9.94 6.32 -19.20
C VAL A 83 -10.48 5.17 -18.38
N ARG A 84 -9.62 4.52 -17.60
CA ARG A 84 -9.97 3.37 -16.76
C ARG A 84 -9.56 3.65 -15.34
N VAL A 85 -10.47 3.42 -14.41
CA VAL A 85 -10.23 3.58 -12.98
C VAL A 85 -10.80 2.40 -12.22
N ARG A 86 -10.07 1.93 -11.21
CA ARG A 86 -10.53 0.86 -10.33
C ARG A 86 -10.15 1.16 -8.90
N ALA A 87 -11.12 1.10 -8.00
CA ALA A 87 -10.92 1.21 -6.56
C ALA A 87 -11.34 -0.06 -5.85
N VAL A 88 -10.48 -0.57 -4.98
CA VAL A 88 -10.70 -1.80 -4.20
C VAL A 88 -10.32 -1.54 -2.76
N ALA A 89 -11.17 -2.00 -1.83
CA ALA A 89 -10.87 -1.92 -0.41
C ALA A 89 -9.62 -2.76 -0.08
N LEU A 90 -8.72 -2.22 0.72
CA LEU A 90 -7.52 -2.91 1.19
C LEU A 90 -7.95 -3.87 2.31
N ILE A 91 -8.38 -5.08 1.94
CA ILE A 91 -8.84 -6.08 2.90
C ILE A 91 -7.63 -6.66 3.62
N SER A 92 -7.21 -5.99 4.68
CA SER A 92 -6.30 -6.58 5.65
C SER A 92 -6.69 -6.07 7.03
N ARG A 93 -7.15 -6.98 7.90
CA ARG A 93 -6.49 -7.04 9.21
C ARG A 93 -5.02 -7.25 8.82
N LEU A 94 -4.06 -6.47 9.27
CA LEU A 94 -2.67 -6.83 9.04
C LEU A 94 -2.38 -8.07 9.89
N PRO A 95 -2.40 -9.28 9.30
CA PRO A 95 -1.24 -10.13 9.42
C PRO A 95 -0.71 -10.38 8.00
N MET A 96 0.37 -9.68 7.67
CA MET A 96 1.59 -10.11 6.96
C MET A 96 1.55 -11.08 5.74
N THR A 97 0.42 -11.61 5.25
CA THR A 97 0.43 -12.79 4.35
C THR A 97 -0.42 -12.71 3.09
N VAL A 98 -1.02 -11.56 2.74
CA VAL A 98 -1.63 -11.39 1.40
C VAL A 98 -0.68 -10.61 0.51
N ARG A 99 -0.35 -11.21 -0.64
CA ARG A 99 0.53 -10.67 -1.68
C ARG A 99 -0.23 -9.68 -2.58
N ALA A 100 0.39 -8.55 -2.92
CA ALA A 100 -0.17 -7.64 -3.94
C ALA A 100 -0.32 -8.41 -5.22
N GLU A 101 0.64 -9.30 -5.54
CA GLU A 101 0.72 -10.08 -6.77
C GLU A 101 -0.57 -10.87 -7.10
N ASP A 102 -1.37 -11.23 -6.09
CA ASP A 102 -2.63 -11.96 -6.23
C ASP A 102 -3.84 -11.05 -6.60
N ILE A 103 -3.67 -9.72 -6.52
CA ILE A 103 -4.72 -8.70 -6.75
C ILE A 103 -4.25 -7.59 -7.73
N LEU A 104 -2.95 -7.33 -7.79
CA LEU A 104 -2.23 -6.32 -8.54
C LEU A 104 -0.99 -6.98 -9.17
N PRO A 105 -0.76 -6.89 -10.48
CA PRO A 105 0.46 -7.43 -11.09
C PRO A 105 1.72 -6.72 -10.55
N GLY A 106 2.72 -7.53 -10.17
CA GLY A 106 3.99 -7.16 -9.54
C GLY A 106 5.00 -6.45 -10.43
N GLY A 107 6.14 -6.10 -9.84
CA GLY A 107 7.23 -5.33 -10.45
C GLY A 107 8.39 -6.17 -10.98
N ASP A 108 9.17 -5.54 -11.88
CA ASP A 108 10.64 -5.46 -11.82
C ASP A 108 11.28 -4.60 -12.95
N ASP A 109 10.54 -3.75 -13.68
CA ASP A 109 11.13 -2.81 -14.65
C ASP A 109 10.36 -1.46 -14.74
N ASP A 110 11.05 -0.38 -15.10
CA ASP A 110 10.60 1.02 -15.34
C ASP A 110 9.40 1.52 -14.47
N GLY A 111 9.71 2.02 -13.27
CA GLY A 111 8.72 2.64 -12.37
C GLY A 111 8.75 4.16 -12.36
N TYR A 112 7.58 4.80 -12.30
CA TYR A 112 7.44 6.21 -11.91
C TYR A 112 6.68 6.30 -10.59
N GLU A 113 7.09 7.22 -9.71
CA GLU A 113 6.40 7.55 -8.47
C GLU A 113 5.95 9.02 -8.44
N ALA A 114 4.92 9.33 -7.65
CA ALA A 114 4.44 10.69 -7.46
C ALA A 114 4.76 11.19 -6.04
N PRO A 115 5.55 12.28 -5.88
CA PRO A 115 5.89 12.80 -4.56
C PRO A 115 4.65 13.23 -3.75
N GLY A 116 4.58 12.77 -2.51
CA GLY A 116 3.51 13.12 -1.57
C GLY A 116 2.28 12.22 -1.64
N VAL A 117 2.29 11.20 -2.50
CA VAL A 117 1.30 10.12 -2.50
C VAL A 117 2.01 8.78 -2.37
N THR A 118 1.33 7.79 -1.79
CA THR A 118 1.80 6.41 -1.81
C THR A 118 1.30 5.78 -3.10
N GLY A 119 2.19 5.49 -4.04
CA GLY A 119 1.80 4.94 -5.34
C GLY A 119 2.95 4.86 -6.32
N ARG A 120 2.87 3.94 -7.29
CA ARG A 120 3.82 3.81 -8.40
C ARG A 120 3.09 3.43 -9.69
N VAL A 121 3.81 3.52 -10.79
CA VAL A 121 3.46 2.87 -12.07
C VAL A 121 3.83 1.39 -12.00
N GLY A 122 2.92 0.52 -12.42
CA GLY A 122 3.15 -0.91 -12.63
C GLY A 122 3.72 -1.21 -14.01
N GLU A 123 4.21 -2.43 -14.22
CA GLU A 123 4.85 -2.88 -15.48
C GLU A 123 3.95 -2.71 -16.72
N ASP A 124 2.64 -2.84 -16.55
CA ASP A 124 1.64 -2.64 -17.61
C ASP A 124 1.32 -1.17 -17.91
N GLY A 125 2.07 -0.25 -17.31
CA GLY A 125 1.90 1.19 -17.45
C GLY A 125 0.76 1.78 -16.63
N ARG A 126 0.07 1.01 -15.77
CA ARG A 126 -1.01 1.53 -14.93
C ARG A 126 -0.47 2.14 -13.65
N SER A 127 -0.92 3.35 -13.32
CA SER A 127 -0.57 3.97 -12.03
C SER A 127 -1.54 3.53 -10.95
N TRP A 128 -1.02 3.31 -9.74
CA TRP A 128 -1.84 3.06 -8.56
C TRP A 128 -1.46 3.97 -7.40
N VAL A 129 -2.43 4.27 -6.55
CA VAL A 129 -2.23 4.98 -5.29
C VAL A 129 -2.97 4.29 -4.14
N VAL A 130 -2.47 4.48 -2.92
CA VAL A 130 -3.14 4.08 -1.69
C VAL A 130 -3.78 5.31 -1.06
N ALA A 131 -5.05 5.16 -0.67
CA ALA A 131 -5.81 6.19 0.03
C ALA A 131 -6.34 5.67 1.36
N GLU A 132 -6.29 6.54 2.38
CA GLU A 132 -6.74 6.23 3.74
C GLU A 132 -8.25 6.44 3.87
N CYS A 133 -8.90 5.59 4.66
CA CYS A 133 -10.28 5.75 5.06
C CYS A 133 -10.47 5.46 6.57
N PRO A 134 -9.99 6.34 7.48
CA PRO A 134 -9.97 6.08 8.93
C PRO A 134 -11.32 5.65 9.54
N GLY A 135 -12.41 6.26 9.08
CA GLY A 135 -13.78 5.98 9.49
C GLY A 135 -14.35 4.66 8.97
N GLY A 136 -13.58 3.92 8.17
CA GLY A 136 -13.98 2.68 7.56
C GLY A 136 -14.71 2.89 6.23
N ILE A 137 -14.64 1.88 5.38
CA ILE A 137 -15.33 1.82 4.09
C ILE A 137 -16.68 1.12 4.30
N GLU A 138 -17.77 1.79 3.93
CA GLU A 138 -19.14 1.28 4.10
C GLU A 138 -19.42 0.08 3.18
N GLY A 139 -20.42 -0.73 3.53
CA GLY A 139 -20.85 -1.88 2.71
C GLY A 139 -19.89 -3.06 2.72
N ARG A 140 -18.96 -3.11 3.69
CA ARG A 140 -17.98 -4.20 3.84
C ARG A 140 -18.33 -5.09 5.02
N VAL A 141 -18.25 -6.41 4.78
CA VAL A 141 -18.42 -7.44 5.83
C VAL A 141 -17.37 -7.30 6.94
N ARG A 142 -16.20 -6.74 6.62
CA ARG A 142 -15.13 -6.43 7.56
C ARG A 142 -14.84 -4.93 7.49
N GLU A 143 -14.54 -4.33 8.63
CA GLU A 143 -14.05 -2.96 8.68
C GLU A 143 -12.71 -2.86 7.94
N VAL A 144 -12.65 -1.96 6.96
CA VAL A 144 -11.46 -1.71 6.14
C VAL A 144 -11.22 -0.22 6.10
N SER A 145 -9.99 0.22 6.36
CA SER A 145 -9.61 1.64 6.44
C SER A 145 -8.61 2.11 5.40
N GLY A 146 -8.43 1.36 4.33
CA GLY A 146 -7.57 1.72 3.22
C GLY A 146 -8.16 1.23 1.90
N MET A 147 -7.75 1.83 0.81
CA MET A 147 -8.11 1.36 -0.53
C MET A 147 -6.98 1.59 -1.52
N TYR A 148 -6.92 0.69 -2.50
CA TYR A 148 -6.14 0.85 -3.71
C TYR A 148 -6.98 1.54 -4.76
N VAL A 149 -6.42 2.54 -5.43
CA VAL A 149 -7.02 3.17 -6.61
C VAL A 149 -6.04 3.12 -7.76
N THR A 150 -6.40 2.42 -8.83
CA THR A 150 -5.65 2.38 -10.07
C THR A 150 -6.29 3.28 -11.12
N ALA A 151 -5.46 3.89 -11.96
CA ALA A 151 -5.90 4.67 -13.10
C ALA A 151 -5.01 4.42 -14.33
N ALA A 152 -5.62 4.52 -15.50
CA ALA A 152 -4.95 4.54 -16.79
C ALA A 152 -5.70 5.49 -17.73
N VAL A 153 -5.00 6.50 -18.22
CA VAL A 153 -5.48 7.56 -19.11
C VAL A 153 -4.76 7.42 -20.44
N ASP A 154 -5.40 6.69 -21.34
CA ASP A 154 -5.02 6.58 -22.74
C ASP A 154 -5.74 7.67 -23.52
N LEU A 155 -5.32 8.93 -23.35
CA LEU A 155 -5.82 10.09 -24.08
C LEU A 155 -4.66 11.06 -24.36
N PRO A 156 -4.77 11.94 -25.37
CA PRO A 156 -3.78 12.99 -25.60
C PRO A 156 -3.71 13.98 -24.42
N VAL A 157 -2.73 13.77 -23.52
CA VAL A 157 -2.52 14.65 -22.36
C VAL A 157 -1.54 15.77 -22.67
N SER A 158 -1.67 16.87 -21.93
CA SER A 158 -0.75 18.01 -22.06
C SER A 158 0.63 17.67 -21.49
N GLY A 159 1.66 17.70 -22.33
CA GLY A 159 3.04 17.41 -21.94
C GLY A 159 3.76 16.61 -23.01
N LYS A 160 4.95 16.09 -22.70
CA LYS A 160 5.72 15.25 -23.63
C LYS A 160 6.19 13.98 -22.93
N GLY A 161 5.98 12.85 -23.61
CA GLY A 161 6.48 11.53 -23.22
C GLY A 161 5.75 10.91 -22.03
N LYS A 162 6.23 9.71 -21.66
CA LYS A 162 5.71 8.89 -20.55
C LYS A 162 5.49 9.64 -19.23
N PRO A 163 6.36 10.59 -18.79
CA PRO A 163 6.13 11.30 -17.52
C PRO A 163 4.83 12.11 -17.47
N ALA A 164 4.40 12.68 -18.61
CA ALA A 164 3.16 13.44 -18.68
C ALA A 164 1.93 12.53 -18.62
N GLU A 165 2.02 11.37 -19.27
CA GLU A 165 0.99 10.31 -19.25
C GLU A 165 0.81 9.77 -17.82
N TYR A 166 1.90 9.35 -17.16
CA TYR A 166 1.83 8.86 -15.79
C TYR A 166 1.40 9.92 -14.80
N LEU A 167 1.76 11.19 -15.00
CA LEU A 167 1.24 12.27 -14.16
C LEU A 167 -0.29 12.39 -14.27
N ALA A 168 -0.86 12.25 -15.47
CA ALA A 168 -2.30 12.26 -15.67
C ALA A 168 -2.98 11.06 -15.01
N ASP A 169 -2.37 9.88 -15.08
CA ASP A 169 -2.83 8.69 -14.36
C ASP A 169 -2.84 8.90 -12.85
N PHE A 170 -1.73 9.38 -12.27
CA PHE A 170 -1.65 9.65 -10.83
C PHE A 170 -2.66 10.70 -10.38
N ARG A 171 -2.85 11.78 -11.15
CA ARG A 171 -3.87 12.79 -10.85
C ARG A 171 -5.27 12.21 -10.90
N THR A 172 -5.55 11.38 -11.89
CA THR A 172 -6.82 10.67 -12.02
C THR A 172 -7.06 9.75 -10.83
N ALA A 173 -6.08 8.93 -10.46
CA ALA A 173 -6.16 8.02 -9.33
C ALA A 173 -6.36 8.79 -8.00
N VAL A 174 -5.63 9.88 -7.78
CA VAL A 174 -5.75 10.73 -6.59
C VAL A 174 -7.09 11.44 -6.53
N GLN A 175 -7.60 11.94 -7.66
CA GLN A 175 -8.91 12.58 -7.69
C GLN A 175 -10.03 11.58 -7.39
N VAL A 176 -9.98 10.39 -8.00
CA VAL A 176 -10.94 9.32 -7.73
C VAL A 176 -10.86 8.88 -6.26
N ALA A 177 -9.65 8.68 -5.74
CA ALA A 177 -9.45 8.37 -4.33
C ALA A 177 -10.08 9.42 -3.41
N ASN A 178 -9.77 10.70 -3.62
CA ASN A 178 -10.34 11.80 -2.84
C ASN A 178 -11.87 11.84 -2.95
N GLY A 179 -12.42 11.61 -4.15
CA GLY A 179 -13.85 11.53 -4.38
C GLY A 179 -14.53 10.39 -3.61
N ILE A 180 -13.95 9.19 -3.64
CA ILE A 180 -14.42 8.04 -2.88
C ILE A 180 -14.33 8.33 -1.37
N THR A 181 -13.19 8.85 -0.88
CA THR A 181 -13.05 9.15 0.55
C THR A 181 -14.07 10.17 1.05
N ALA A 182 -14.39 11.18 0.24
CA ALA A 182 -15.42 12.16 0.55
C ALA A 182 -16.81 11.53 0.56
N ALA A 183 -17.14 10.71 -0.44
CA ALA A 183 -18.44 10.04 -0.54
C ALA A 183 -18.68 9.05 0.61
N GLN A 184 -17.64 8.31 0.99
CA GLN A 184 -17.64 7.34 2.09
C GLN A 184 -17.50 7.98 3.48
N LYS A 185 -17.36 9.32 3.55
CA LYS A 185 -17.18 10.07 4.81
C LYS A 185 -16.04 9.51 5.67
N CYS A 186 -14.98 9.09 5.00
CA CYS A 186 -13.85 8.39 5.59
C CYS A 186 -13.15 9.14 6.74
N GLY A 187 -13.31 10.46 6.84
CA GLY A 187 -12.45 11.29 7.69
C GLY A 187 -11.01 11.34 7.16
N GLY A 188 -10.21 12.27 7.66
CA GLY A 188 -8.82 12.48 7.22
C GLY A 188 -8.65 13.59 6.19
N SER A 189 -7.38 13.84 5.83
CA SER A 189 -7.00 14.88 4.86
C SER A 189 -6.96 14.29 3.45
N PRO A 190 -7.49 14.97 2.43
CA PRO A 190 -7.37 14.54 1.04
C PRO A 190 -5.91 14.33 0.63
N LEU A 191 -5.68 13.34 -0.24
CA LEU A 191 -4.39 13.16 -0.89
C LEU A 191 -4.05 14.41 -1.72
N LYS A 192 -2.81 14.85 -1.63
CA LYS A 192 -2.32 15.99 -2.41
C LYS A 192 -2.21 15.58 -3.87
N VAL A 193 -2.81 16.37 -4.76
CA VAL A 193 -2.73 16.15 -6.21
C VAL A 193 -1.27 16.30 -6.66
N PRO A 194 -0.68 15.28 -7.32
CA PRO A 194 0.70 15.33 -7.79
C PRO A 194 0.92 16.40 -8.86
N THR A 195 2.07 17.07 -8.79
CA THR A 195 2.49 18.08 -9.78
C THR A 195 3.59 17.58 -10.71
N ARG A 196 4.24 16.47 -10.37
CA ARG A 196 5.29 15.81 -11.14
C ARG A 196 5.33 14.33 -10.79
N VAL A 197 5.90 13.53 -11.67
CA VAL A 197 6.35 12.18 -11.38
C VAL A 197 7.88 12.16 -11.35
N VAL A 198 8.43 11.19 -10.64
CA VAL A 198 9.86 10.89 -10.63
C VAL A 198 10.06 9.54 -11.27
N ASP A 199 11.00 9.48 -12.21
CA ASP A 199 11.49 8.23 -12.73
C ASP A 199 12.34 7.57 -11.66
N THR A 200 11.90 6.40 -11.20
CA THR A 200 12.56 5.69 -10.11
C THR A 200 13.64 4.74 -10.61
N TYR A 201 13.94 4.66 -11.91
CA TYR A 201 14.94 3.73 -12.44
C TYR A 201 15.82 4.29 -13.57
N GLU A 202 15.41 5.33 -14.29
CA GLU A 202 16.30 6.02 -15.23
C GLU A 202 17.15 7.07 -14.53
N ALA A 203 18.44 6.76 -14.43
CA ALA A 203 19.44 7.79 -14.31
C ALA A 203 19.43 8.63 -15.61
N HIS A 204 18.98 9.90 -15.54
CA HIS A 204 18.78 10.76 -16.70
C HIS A 204 20.00 10.74 -17.62
N VAL A 205 19.86 10.18 -18.83
CA VAL A 205 20.89 10.26 -19.85
C VAL A 205 20.73 11.59 -20.57
N THR A 206 21.44 12.62 -20.11
CA THR A 206 21.63 13.82 -20.95
C THR A 206 22.62 13.46 -22.05
N SER A 207 22.21 13.55 -23.31
CA SER A 207 23.10 13.46 -24.47
C SER A 207 23.21 14.82 -25.15
N ASP A 208 24.43 15.16 -25.57
CA ASP A 208 24.64 16.23 -26.54
C ASP A 208 23.91 15.89 -27.86
N ALA A 209 23.62 16.89 -28.70
CA ALA A 209 22.82 16.73 -29.93
C ALA A 209 23.44 15.75 -30.96
N ASP A 210 24.70 15.38 -30.79
CA ASP A 210 25.46 14.42 -31.60
C ASP A 210 25.56 13.01 -30.98
N GLY A 211 24.97 12.81 -29.79
CA GLY A 211 25.02 11.54 -29.06
C GLY A 211 26.38 11.20 -28.44
N GLY A 212 27.35 12.12 -28.47
CA GLY A 212 28.75 11.83 -28.09
C GLY A 212 29.00 11.76 -26.58
N ASN A 213 28.26 12.53 -25.77
CA ASN A 213 28.43 12.57 -24.32
C ASN A 213 27.13 12.21 -23.61
N MET A 214 26.94 10.94 -23.29
CA MET A 214 25.87 10.48 -22.40
C MET A 214 26.29 10.69 -20.95
N LYS A 215 25.70 11.68 -20.27
CA LYS A 215 25.79 11.83 -18.82
C LYS A 215 24.57 11.22 -18.17
N VAL A 216 24.79 10.11 -17.47
CA VAL A 216 23.82 9.39 -16.65
C VAL A 216 23.75 10.08 -15.28
N VAL A 217 22.71 10.87 -15.02
CA VAL A 217 22.47 11.49 -13.71
C VAL A 217 21.51 10.60 -12.93
N GLY A 218 22.06 9.72 -12.07
CA GLY A 218 21.25 8.97 -11.12
C GLY A 218 20.54 9.93 -10.16
N ILE A 219 19.22 9.84 -10.06
CA ILE A 219 18.50 10.51 -8.97
C ILE A 219 18.71 9.65 -7.73
N ASP A 220 19.48 10.15 -6.78
CA ASP A 220 19.64 9.53 -5.45
C ASP A 220 18.37 9.78 -4.62
N GLU A 221 17.32 9.02 -4.91
CA GLU A 221 16.08 9.01 -4.13
C GLU A 221 16.19 8.03 -2.96
N PRO A 222 16.07 8.51 -1.71
CA PRO A 222 16.18 7.65 -0.54
C PRO A 222 15.18 6.49 -0.53
N GLY A 223 15.73 5.30 -0.26
CA GLY A 223 15.03 4.04 -0.12
C GLY A 223 14.49 3.41 -1.41
N LEU A 224 14.95 3.88 -2.57
CA LEU A 224 14.74 3.26 -3.87
C LEU A 224 15.74 2.10 -4.09
N GLY A 225 15.28 0.99 -4.71
CA GLY A 225 16.15 -0.17 -5.05
C GLY A 225 16.78 -0.87 -3.84
N VAL A 226 16.24 -0.65 -2.65
CA VAL A 226 16.79 -1.17 -1.40
C VAL A 226 16.58 -2.67 -1.33
N GLU A 227 17.67 -3.41 -1.12
CA GLU A 227 17.60 -4.78 -0.62
C GLU A 227 17.04 -4.76 0.80
N LYS A 228 15.72 -4.87 0.92
CA LYS A 228 15.02 -4.88 2.21
C LYS A 228 15.52 -6.06 3.04
N CYS A 229 15.60 -5.85 4.35
CA CYS A 229 16.02 -6.86 5.33
C CYS A 229 17.51 -7.24 5.34
N LYS A 230 18.33 -6.70 4.42
CA LYS A 230 19.77 -7.01 4.33
C LYS A 230 20.57 -6.74 5.61
N GLY A 231 20.25 -5.65 6.29
CA GLY A 231 20.93 -5.27 7.53
C GLY A 231 20.45 -6.02 8.77
N LEU A 232 19.54 -6.99 8.64
CA LEU A 232 19.04 -7.84 9.73
C LEU A 232 19.82 -9.18 9.80
N GLY A 233 19.39 -10.10 10.66
CA GLY A 233 20.06 -11.39 10.87
C GLY A 233 21.02 -11.40 12.06
N ARG A 234 22.15 -12.11 11.92
CA ARG A 234 23.16 -12.25 12.99
C ARG A 234 23.64 -10.90 13.53
N ARG A 235 23.70 -9.86 12.68
CA ARG A 235 24.09 -8.50 13.09
C ARG A 235 23.07 -7.84 14.02
N ALA A 236 21.78 -8.13 13.83
CA ALA A 236 20.72 -7.70 14.76
C ALA A 236 20.64 -8.59 16.01
N GLY A 237 21.44 -9.66 16.07
CA GLY A 237 21.45 -10.63 17.16
C GLY A 237 20.28 -11.60 17.15
N PHE A 238 19.58 -11.71 16.01
CA PHE A 238 18.52 -12.67 15.74
C PHE A 238 18.89 -13.44 14.47
N PRO A 239 19.58 -14.59 14.59
CA PRO A 239 19.91 -15.41 13.44
C PRO A 239 18.62 -15.92 12.78
N GLY A 240 18.69 -16.30 11.51
CA GLY A 240 17.54 -16.71 10.71
C GLY A 240 17.60 -16.12 9.31
N LYS A 241 16.84 -16.73 8.39
CA LYS A 241 16.68 -16.23 7.03
C LYS A 241 15.65 -15.11 7.05
N TRP A 242 16.11 -13.88 6.96
CA TRP A 242 15.24 -12.72 6.87
C TRP A 242 14.72 -12.55 5.45
N THR A 243 13.41 -12.41 5.32
CA THR A 243 12.73 -12.23 4.04
C THR A 243 11.81 -11.03 4.11
N ALA A 244 11.69 -10.30 2.99
CA ALA A 244 10.67 -9.29 2.85
C ALA A 244 9.29 -9.97 2.79
N ALA A 245 8.30 -9.40 3.46
CA ALA A 245 6.94 -9.94 3.54
C ALA A 245 5.89 -8.90 3.16
N GLY A 246 4.77 -9.33 2.56
CA GLY A 246 3.68 -8.44 2.18
C GLY A 246 3.83 -7.74 0.81
N ASP A 247 2.88 -6.87 0.52
CA ASP A 247 2.42 -6.48 -0.82
C ASP A 247 3.02 -5.18 -1.37
N LEU A 248 3.68 -4.39 -0.52
CA LEU A 248 4.32 -3.12 -0.93
C LEU A 248 5.83 -3.18 -0.74
N GLN A 249 6.43 -4.37 -0.82
CA GLN A 249 7.88 -4.53 -0.74
C GLN A 249 8.63 -3.94 -1.94
N ASP A 250 7.93 -3.53 -3.00
CA ASP A 250 8.54 -2.75 -4.09
C ASP A 250 8.35 -1.24 -3.93
N SER A 251 7.53 -0.80 -2.97
CA SER A 251 7.41 0.61 -2.64
C SER A 251 8.56 1.02 -1.72
N ARG A 252 9.19 2.15 -2.00
CA ARG A 252 10.15 2.73 -1.07
C ARG A 252 9.52 3.15 0.27
N LEU A 253 8.19 3.29 0.35
CA LEU A 253 7.45 3.81 1.51
C LEU A 253 7.10 2.75 2.56
N LEU A 254 7.28 1.47 2.25
CA LEU A 254 7.06 0.35 3.16
C LEU A 254 8.36 -0.44 3.29
N SER A 255 8.63 -1.02 4.46
CA SER A 255 9.48 -2.20 4.56
C SER A 255 8.87 -3.13 5.59
N VAL A 256 8.73 -4.41 5.29
CA VAL A 256 8.33 -5.43 6.27
C VAL A 256 9.26 -6.61 6.07
N CYS A 257 9.90 -7.00 7.16
CA CYS A 257 10.91 -8.03 7.22
C CYS A 257 10.55 -9.01 8.30
N GLU A 258 10.59 -10.30 7.99
CA GLU A 258 10.29 -11.38 8.92
C GLU A 258 11.41 -12.42 8.89
N ALA A 259 11.62 -13.08 10.01
CA ALA A 259 12.45 -14.28 10.08
C ALA A 259 11.93 -15.24 11.13
N THR A 260 11.99 -16.53 10.80
CA THR A 260 11.99 -17.59 11.80
C THR A 260 13.43 -17.78 12.27
N VAL A 261 13.65 -17.64 13.58
CA VAL A 261 14.99 -17.73 14.19
C VAL A 261 15.48 -19.18 14.25
N LEU A 262 14.55 -20.13 14.17
CA LEU A 262 14.80 -21.56 14.14
C LEU A 262 14.33 -22.12 12.80
N ASP A 263 15.28 -22.57 11.98
CA ASP A 263 15.02 -23.05 10.63
C ASP A 263 14.49 -24.49 10.69
N ARG A 264 13.16 -24.66 10.81
CA ARG A 264 12.48 -25.97 10.74
C ARG A 264 12.08 -26.32 9.29
N GLU A 265 12.90 -25.99 8.29
CA GLU A 265 12.63 -26.30 6.88
C GLU A 265 12.53 -27.82 6.60
N ASP A 266 13.01 -28.69 7.50
CA ASP A 266 12.89 -30.15 7.38
C ASP A 266 12.10 -30.76 8.57
N PRO A 267 10.90 -31.32 8.36
CA PRO A 267 10.12 -32.00 9.40
C PRO A 267 10.76 -33.31 9.91
N THR A 268 11.86 -33.75 9.29
CA THR A 268 12.71 -34.87 9.75
C THR A 268 13.99 -34.41 10.45
N SER A 269 14.23 -33.09 10.54
CA SER A 269 15.36 -32.54 11.28
C SER A 269 15.26 -32.90 12.76
N THR A 270 16.34 -33.47 13.30
CA THR A 270 16.56 -33.73 14.72
C THR A 270 17.05 -32.48 15.47
N ASP A 271 16.80 -31.28 14.95
CA ASP A 271 17.14 -30.05 15.65
C ASP A 271 16.47 -30.06 17.03
N PRO A 272 17.25 -29.79 18.10
CA PRO A 272 16.72 -29.82 19.45
C PRO A 272 15.54 -28.85 19.54
N ALA A 273 14.46 -29.29 20.18
CA ALA A 273 13.33 -28.42 20.47
C ALA A 273 13.88 -27.16 21.17
N PRO A 274 13.47 -25.95 20.72
CA PRO A 274 13.84 -24.74 21.42
C PRO A 274 13.54 -24.87 22.90
N SER A 275 14.42 -24.33 23.74
CA SER A 275 14.10 -24.16 25.14
C SER A 275 12.85 -23.28 25.27
N ASP A 276 12.04 -23.55 26.28
CA ASP A 276 10.94 -22.65 26.65
C ASP A 276 11.42 -21.19 26.71
N ASN A 277 10.59 -20.28 26.22
CA ASN A 277 10.88 -18.85 26.11
C ASN A 277 12.00 -18.46 25.11
N ALA A 278 12.54 -19.38 24.31
CA ALA A 278 13.44 -19.02 23.22
C ALA A 278 12.70 -18.17 22.18
N VAL A 279 13.41 -17.22 21.56
CA VAL A 279 12.84 -16.44 20.45
C VAL A 279 12.72 -17.34 19.23
N VAL A 280 11.53 -17.40 18.63
CA VAL A 280 11.20 -18.30 17.51
C VAL A 280 10.94 -17.57 16.22
N SER A 281 10.33 -16.38 16.30
CA SER A 281 10.12 -15.50 15.16
C SER A 281 10.30 -14.05 15.57
N VAL A 282 10.66 -13.25 14.57
CA VAL A 282 10.90 -11.82 14.71
C VAL A 282 10.42 -11.11 13.45
N SER A 283 9.94 -9.88 13.62
CA SER A 283 9.61 -9.03 12.49
C SER A 283 10.03 -7.58 12.71
N ALA A 284 10.25 -6.87 11.61
CA ALA A 284 10.55 -5.44 11.58
C ALA A 284 9.79 -4.80 10.42
N ALA A 285 8.93 -3.84 10.74
CA ALA A 285 8.08 -3.14 9.80
C ALA A 285 8.26 -1.62 9.93
N SER A 286 8.24 -0.93 8.78
CA SER A 286 8.26 0.52 8.67
C SER A 286 7.29 1.00 7.62
N TRP A 287 6.57 2.08 7.93
CA TRP A 287 5.62 2.74 7.03
C TRP A 287 5.87 4.25 7.03
N ALA A 288 6.13 4.83 5.86
CA ALA A 288 6.31 6.28 5.69
C ALA A 288 5.11 6.97 5.06
N GLY A 289 4.98 8.27 5.35
CA GLY A 289 4.00 9.14 4.73
C GLY A 289 2.56 8.72 5.06
N PRO A 290 1.64 8.70 4.07
CA PRO A 290 0.26 8.25 4.28
C PRO A 290 0.16 6.83 4.84
N LEU A 291 1.03 5.89 4.45
CA LEU A 291 0.98 4.51 4.98
C LEU A 291 1.22 4.47 6.49
N GLY A 292 2.09 5.35 7.01
CA GLY A 292 2.41 5.41 8.43
C GLY A 292 1.20 5.72 9.30
N ARG A 293 0.35 6.66 8.87
CA ARG A 293 -0.87 7.02 9.61
C ARG A 293 -1.93 5.93 9.53
N SER A 294 -2.08 5.29 8.38
CA SER A 294 -3.01 4.17 8.19
C SER A 294 -2.62 2.99 9.08
N ALA A 295 -1.33 2.65 9.11
CA ALA A 295 -0.81 1.63 10.00
C ALA A 295 -1.09 2.00 11.47
N ASP A 296 -0.69 3.19 11.93
CA ASP A 296 -0.94 3.62 13.31
C ASP A 296 -2.44 3.57 13.68
N GLY A 297 -3.31 4.11 12.83
CA GLY A 297 -4.76 4.11 13.03
C GLY A 297 -5.37 2.70 13.05
N GLN A 298 -4.87 1.79 12.22
CA GLN A 298 -5.30 0.40 12.22
C GLN A 298 -4.89 -0.32 13.51
N TYR A 299 -3.62 -0.26 13.86
CA TYR A 299 -3.10 -0.88 15.08
C TYR A 299 -3.75 -0.27 16.33
N ASN A 300 -4.09 1.03 16.33
CA ASN A 300 -4.80 1.64 17.45
C ASN A 300 -6.22 1.07 17.62
N ARG A 301 -6.95 0.83 16.52
CA ARG A 301 -8.30 0.24 16.58
C ARG A 301 -8.32 -1.23 17.01
N THR A 302 -7.31 -2.01 16.62
CA THR A 302 -7.15 -3.39 17.12
C THR A 302 -6.58 -3.42 18.53
N GLY A 303 -6.09 -2.27 19.00
CA GLY A 303 -5.44 -2.06 20.28
C GLY A 303 -3.96 -2.47 20.28
N ASP A 304 -3.40 -2.89 19.16
CA ASP A 304 -2.01 -3.32 19.01
C ASP A 304 -1.01 -2.15 18.80
N SER A 305 -1.46 -0.91 18.97
CA SER A 305 -0.62 0.31 18.93
C SER A 305 -0.13 0.74 20.32
N TYR A 306 0.94 1.52 20.34
CA TYR A 306 1.60 2.08 21.53
C TYR A 306 0.68 2.96 22.41
N THR A 307 -0.46 3.40 21.87
CA THR A 307 -1.45 4.21 22.59
C THR A 307 -2.39 3.39 23.47
N PHE A 308 -2.48 2.07 23.25
CA PHE A 308 -3.37 1.23 24.03
C PHE A 308 -2.90 1.11 25.48
N ARG A 309 -3.83 1.30 26.42
CA ARG A 309 -3.55 1.43 27.87
C ARG A 309 -4.63 0.80 28.74
N GLU A 310 -5.16 -0.37 28.38
CA GLU A 310 -6.04 -1.07 29.32
C GLU A 310 -5.29 -2.23 30.01
N GLY A 311 -4.87 -1.96 31.25
CA GLY A 311 -4.07 -2.81 32.14
C GLY A 311 -2.56 -2.67 31.91
N GLU A 312 -1.83 -2.01 32.81
CA GLU A 312 -0.35 -1.97 32.79
C GLU A 312 0.27 -3.34 32.48
N ARG A 313 1.35 -3.36 31.66
CA ARG A 313 2.32 -4.47 31.50
C ARG A 313 1.83 -5.77 32.12
N THR A 314 0.97 -6.50 31.41
CA THR A 314 0.40 -7.72 31.96
C THR A 314 1.47 -8.79 31.82
N ARG A 315 1.92 -9.30 32.97
CA ARG A 315 2.77 -10.51 32.97
C ARG A 315 1.96 -11.75 32.64
N ALA A 316 0.62 -11.68 32.66
CA ALA A 316 -0.27 -12.80 32.44
C ALA A 316 -0.55 -12.97 30.94
N ILE A 317 -0.19 -14.14 30.43
CA ILE A 317 -0.45 -14.59 29.06
C ILE A 317 -1.64 -15.55 29.14
N PRO A 318 -2.76 -15.25 28.45
CA PRO A 318 -3.92 -16.14 28.39
C PRO A 318 -3.59 -17.47 27.70
N GLU A 319 -4.40 -18.48 28.00
CA GLU A 319 -4.29 -19.79 27.35
C GLU A 319 -4.48 -19.67 25.82
N SER A 320 -3.63 -20.34 25.04
CA SER A 320 -3.67 -20.40 23.57
C SER A 320 -3.42 -19.09 22.80
N GLU A 321 -2.92 -18.03 23.44
CA GLU A 321 -2.54 -16.79 22.75
C GLU A 321 -1.06 -16.76 22.35
N PRO A 322 -0.68 -16.11 21.22
CA PRO A 322 0.71 -15.95 20.83
C PRO A 322 1.50 -15.11 21.86
N HIS A 323 2.69 -15.58 22.23
CA HIS A 323 3.61 -14.85 23.09
C HIS A 323 4.35 -13.80 22.26
N GLU A 324 3.67 -12.72 21.86
CA GLU A 324 4.19 -11.65 21.02
C GLU A 324 4.43 -10.35 21.81
N LEU A 325 5.66 -9.80 21.78
CA LEU A 325 5.95 -8.45 22.27
C LEU A 325 6.40 -7.54 21.12
N ALA A 326 5.70 -6.43 20.94
CA ALA A 326 6.02 -5.42 19.95
C ALA A 326 6.60 -4.14 20.58
N LEU A 327 7.46 -3.44 19.86
CA LEU A 327 7.98 -2.11 20.21
C LEU A 327 7.79 -1.15 19.05
N TRP A 328 7.25 0.03 19.37
CA TRP A 328 6.97 1.08 18.39
C TRP A 328 7.96 2.23 18.46
N ALA A 329 8.29 2.79 17.30
CA ALA A 329 9.04 4.04 17.16
C ALA A 329 8.42 4.91 16.07
N ARG A 330 8.71 6.21 16.12
CA ARG A 330 8.39 7.18 15.06
C ARG A 330 9.67 7.91 14.65
N SER A 331 9.83 8.16 13.36
CA SER A 331 10.92 8.96 12.81
C SER A 331 10.40 9.97 11.79
N GLU A 332 11.25 10.89 11.37
CA GLU A 332 11.06 11.68 10.16
C GLU A 332 12.03 11.16 9.09
N CYS A 333 11.52 10.77 7.93
CA CYS A 333 12.31 10.21 6.83
C CYS A 333 12.21 11.10 5.58
N ALA A 334 12.97 10.79 4.53
CA ALA A 334 12.91 11.52 3.26
C ALA A 334 11.49 11.51 2.64
N ALA A 335 10.74 10.44 2.87
CA ALA A 335 9.35 10.30 2.47
C ALA A 335 8.32 10.97 3.43
N GLY A 336 8.78 11.64 4.48
CA GLY A 336 7.97 12.24 5.54
C GLY A 336 7.94 11.39 6.81
N ALA A 337 6.98 11.71 7.69
CA ALA A 337 6.80 11.01 8.97
C ALA A 337 6.64 9.51 8.76
N ALA A 338 7.34 8.71 9.56
CA ALA A 338 7.30 7.26 9.50
C ALA A 338 7.07 6.62 10.86
N TYR A 339 6.41 5.48 10.86
CA TYR A 339 6.26 4.61 12.01
C TYR A 339 7.03 3.33 11.80
N HIS A 340 7.63 2.82 12.87
CA HIS A 340 8.36 1.57 12.89
C HIS A 340 7.78 0.69 13.99
N ARG A 341 7.61 -0.59 13.69
CA ARG A 341 7.19 -1.62 14.65
C ARG A 341 8.14 -2.79 14.50
N VAL A 342 8.72 -3.26 15.59
CA VAL A 342 9.39 -4.56 15.61
C VAL A 342 8.69 -5.47 16.58
N THR A 343 8.74 -6.76 16.28
CA THR A 343 8.08 -7.80 17.06
C THR A 343 9.06 -8.92 17.35
N VAL A 344 8.93 -9.49 18.55
CA VAL A 344 9.59 -10.73 18.95
C VAL A 344 8.54 -11.70 19.46
N ASP A 345 8.58 -12.92 18.95
CA ASP A 345 7.74 -14.04 19.40
C ASP A 345 8.60 -15.11 20.09
N ARG A 346 8.03 -15.80 21.07
CA ARG A 346 8.73 -16.84 21.83
C ARG A 346 8.04 -18.20 21.77
N GLU A 347 8.84 -19.26 21.83
CA GLU A 347 8.33 -20.63 21.99
C GLU A 347 7.65 -20.74 23.35
N THR A 348 6.46 -21.35 23.34
CA THR A 348 5.86 -21.92 24.54
C THR A 348 5.63 -23.41 24.34
N SER A 349 6.12 -24.24 25.26
CA SER A 349 5.78 -25.67 25.29
C SER A 349 4.45 -25.93 26.00
N ASP A 350 3.92 -24.92 26.71
CA ASP A 350 2.67 -24.97 27.45
C ASP A 350 1.73 -23.89 26.94
N LEU A 351 0.60 -24.32 26.37
CA LEU A 351 -0.44 -23.40 25.91
C LEU A 351 -1.31 -22.88 27.06
N SER A 352 -1.11 -23.36 28.30
CA SER A 352 -1.87 -22.93 29.47
C SER A 352 -1.61 -21.47 29.83
N ALA A 353 -2.54 -20.86 30.56
CA ALA A 353 -2.37 -19.50 31.05
C ALA A 353 -1.14 -19.42 31.97
N TYR A 354 -0.16 -18.60 31.58
CA TYR A 354 1.13 -18.49 32.25
C TYR A 354 1.44 -17.04 32.62
N THR A 355 2.09 -16.83 33.76
CA THR A 355 2.55 -15.50 34.17
C THR A 355 4.06 -15.42 34.05
N LEU A 356 4.55 -14.55 33.16
CA LEU A 356 5.98 -14.22 33.04
C LEU A 356 6.52 -13.77 34.40
N THR A 357 7.67 -14.30 34.78
CA THR A 357 8.48 -13.70 35.85
C THR A 357 8.99 -12.33 35.42
N GLU A 358 9.37 -11.49 36.39
CA GLU A 358 9.97 -10.19 36.08
C GLU A 358 11.26 -10.33 35.25
N ALA A 359 12.03 -11.39 35.49
CA ALA A 359 13.24 -11.69 34.73
C ALA A 359 12.92 -12.04 33.27
N GLU A 360 11.90 -12.85 33.01
CA GLU A 360 11.46 -13.20 31.66
C GLU A 360 10.91 -11.99 30.92
N ARG A 361 10.03 -11.21 31.54
CA ARG A 361 9.49 -9.97 30.95
C ARG A 361 10.59 -8.95 30.65
N THR A 362 11.57 -8.81 31.55
CA THR A 362 12.75 -7.96 31.33
C THR A 362 13.58 -8.44 30.15
N THR A 363 13.73 -9.76 29.99
CA THR A 363 14.44 -10.34 28.84
C THR A 363 13.67 -10.06 27.55
N PHE A 364 12.35 -10.19 27.58
CA PHE A 364 11.49 -9.92 26.42
C PHE A 364 11.59 -8.45 25.95
N SER A 365 11.53 -7.51 26.89
CA SER A 365 11.80 -6.08 26.65
C SER A 365 13.18 -5.84 26.05
N LYS A 366 14.20 -6.51 26.57
CA LYS A 366 15.58 -6.36 26.06
C LYS A 366 15.71 -6.86 24.63
N ASP A 367 15.06 -7.98 24.29
CA ASP A 367 15.11 -8.55 22.95
C ASP A 367 14.41 -7.65 21.93
N VAL A 368 13.18 -7.21 22.22
CA VAL A 368 12.46 -6.30 21.30
C VAL A 368 13.17 -4.96 21.16
N ARG A 369 13.79 -4.45 22.25
CA ARG A 369 14.60 -3.24 22.21
C ARG A 369 15.85 -3.40 21.36
N LYS A 370 16.56 -4.51 21.55
CA LYS A 370 17.76 -4.85 20.76
C LYS A 370 17.43 -4.97 19.28
N LEU A 371 16.29 -5.57 18.94
CA LEU A 371 15.83 -5.66 17.55
C LEU A 371 15.56 -4.28 16.96
N MET A 372 14.83 -3.41 17.68
CA MET A 372 14.54 -2.04 17.23
C MET A 372 15.81 -1.21 17.03
N ASP A 373 16.71 -1.22 18.02
CA ASP A 373 17.96 -0.47 17.95
C ASP A 373 18.83 -0.97 16.78
N SER A 374 18.92 -2.28 16.57
CA SER A 374 19.65 -2.86 15.44
C SER A 374 19.01 -2.53 14.10
N TYR A 375 17.67 -2.56 14.02
CA TYR A 375 16.93 -2.25 12.80
C TYR A 375 17.15 -0.80 12.38
N LEU A 376 17.04 0.14 13.32
CA LEU A 376 17.19 1.58 13.09
C LEU A 376 18.64 2.01 12.83
N ALA A 377 19.63 1.38 13.48
CA ALA A 377 21.02 1.80 13.41
C ALA A 377 21.80 1.22 12.22
N SER A 378 21.33 0.12 11.62
CA SER A 378 22.05 -0.55 10.53
C SER A 378 22.00 0.29 9.25
N PRO A 379 23.16 0.61 8.62
CA PRO A 379 23.19 1.39 7.37
C PRO A 379 22.55 0.64 6.20
N ASP A 380 22.53 -0.70 6.28
CA ASP A 380 21.96 -1.58 5.27
C ASP A 380 20.46 -1.79 5.45
N ASN A 381 19.82 -1.17 6.46
CA ASN A 381 18.39 -1.29 6.68
C ASN A 381 17.61 -0.13 6.07
N TRP A 382 16.33 -0.39 5.82
CA TRP A 382 15.40 0.57 5.23
C TRP A 382 15.37 1.94 5.93
N PRO A 383 15.38 2.07 7.27
CA PRO A 383 15.37 3.38 7.91
C PRO A 383 16.57 4.25 7.52
N ALA A 384 17.77 3.69 7.49
CA ALA A 384 18.97 4.42 7.08
C ALA A 384 18.91 4.81 5.59
N GLN A 385 18.45 3.88 4.74
CA GLN A 385 18.33 4.11 3.30
C GLN A 385 17.23 5.14 2.96
N GLN A 386 16.18 5.23 3.78
CA GLN A 386 15.17 6.29 3.74
C GLN A 386 15.60 7.60 4.43
N ARG A 387 16.84 7.68 4.91
CA ARG A 387 17.39 8.84 5.65
C ARG A 387 16.51 9.23 6.84
N CYS A 388 15.96 8.23 7.53
CA CYS A 388 15.19 8.47 8.73
C CYS A 388 16.06 9.05 9.85
N HIS A 389 15.54 10.05 10.54
CA HIS A 389 16.17 10.73 11.67
C HIS A 389 15.13 11.10 12.73
N ASP A 390 15.60 11.71 13.83
CA ASP A 390 14.77 12.13 14.97
C ASP A 390 13.88 11.03 15.54
N THR A 391 14.40 9.79 15.55
CA THR A 391 13.63 8.63 15.99
C THR A 391 13.30 8.70 17.47
N ARG A 392 12.01 8.58 17.79
CA ARG A 392 11.47 8.51 19.14
C ARG A 392 10.75 7.18 19.36
N ILE A 393 11.09 6.53 20.47
CA ILE A 393 10.43 5.30 20.91
C ILE A 393 9.09 5.67 21.55
N LEU A 394 8.03 4.99 21.13
CA LEU A 394 6.65 5.31 21.51
C LEU A 394 6.15 4.44 22.65
N GLY A 395 6.49 3.14 22.66
CA GLY A 395 6.09 2.22 23.71
C GLY A 395 6.10 0.76 23.27
N GLU A 396 6.06 -0.14 24.26
CA GLU A 396 5.86 -1.57 24.08
C GLU A 396 4.37 -1.89 24.03
N VAL A 397 4.01 -2.93 23.26
CA VAL A 397 2.65 -3.46 23.18
C VAL A 397 2.70 -4.97 23.25
N GLU A 398 1.85 -5.54 24.10
CA GLU A 398 1.69 -6.98 24.30
C GLU A 398 0.62 -7.49 23.33
N GLY A 399 0.96 -8.53 22.57
CA GLY A 399 0.08 -9.17 21.58
C GLY A 399 -0.78 -10.30 22.15
N TRP A 400 -0.59 -10.66 23.42
CA TRP A 400 -1.43 -11.60 24.15
C TRP A 400 -2.55 -10.85 24.88
N ARG A 401 -3.81 -11.24 24.67
CA ARG A 401 -5.00 -10.55 25.23
C ARG A 401 -6.09 -11.47 25.71
#